data_AF-A0A349PYE6-F1
#
_entry.id   AF-A0A349PYE6-F1
#
_cell.length_a   1.000
_cell.length_b   1.000
_cell.length_c   1.000
_cell.angle_alpha   90.00
_cell.angle_beta   90.00
_cell.angle_gamma   90.00
#
_symmetry.space_group_name_H-M   'P 1'
#
loop_
_entity.id
_entity.type
_entity.pdbx_description
1 polymer ?
#
loop_
_entity_poly.entity_id
_entity_poly.type
_entity_poly.pdbx_seq_one_letter_code
_entity_poly.pdbx_strand_id
1 'polypeptide(L)'
;KKYHETKEFDNDEIYPYRIEGLGKNLIPSATDFDIIDKFMKVTDEESAHSTRELAKSEGLFVGYTSGAVLQAIKQYAEEGEFDKNSNVIAIFPDHGSRYMSKVFSDDWMNEQGFFDSINEEEAQKIEFIK
;
A
#
# COMPACT_ATOMS: atom_id res chain seq x y z
N LYS A 1 6.02 -7.86 -10.96
CA LYS A 1 5.41 -7.55 -12.27
C LYS A 1 6.29 -8.03 -13.41
N LYS A 2 7.52 -7.51 -13.57
CA LYS A 2 8.44 -7.94 -14.64
C LYS A 2 8.62 -9.45 -14.74
N TYR A 3 8.97 -10.13 -13.64
CA TYR A 3 9.08 -11.60 -13.65
C TYR A 3 7.81 -12.33 -14.10
N HIS A 4 6.62 -11.83 -13.74
CA HIS A 4 5.39 -12.49 -14.18
C HIS A 4 5.16 -12.31 -15.69
N GLU A 5 5.44 -11.12 -16.21
CA GLU A 5 5.26 -10.76 -17.62
C GLU A 5 6.33 -11.40 -18.53
N THR A 6 7.57 -11.51 -18.05
CA THR A 6 8.71 -11.96 -18.85
C THR A 6 9.20 -13.36 -18.51
N LYS A 7 8.84 -13.87 -17.33
CA LYS A 7 9.42 -15.08 -16.70
C LYS A 7 10.94 -15.01 -16.50
N GLU A 8 11.53 -13.82 -16.62
CA GLU A 8 12.96 -13.56 -16.40
C GLU A 8 13.18 -12.89 -15.05
N PHE A 9 14.12 -13.41 -14.28
CA PHE A 9 14.50 -12.82 -13.00
C PHE A 9 15.47 -11.66 -13.24
N ASP A 10 15.17 -10.51 -12.66
CA ASP A 10 15.99 -9.32 -12.74
C ASP A 10 16.46 -8.91 -11.33
N ASN A 11 17.77 -8.96 -11.11
CA ASN A 11 18.36 -8.55 -9.84
C ASN A 11 18.26 -7.03 -9.63
N ASP A 12 18.18 -6.26 -10.72
CA ASP A 12 18.06 -4.80 -10.66
C ASP A 12 16.64 -4.35 -10.28
N GLU A 13 15.67 -5.26 -10.15
CA GLU A 13 14.34 -4.96 -9.56
C GLU A 13 14.30 -5.12 -8.03
N ILE A 14 15.41 -5.48 -7.38
CA ILE A 14 15.45 -5.67 -5.93
C ILE A 14 15.86 -4.37 -5.25
N TYR A 15 14.89 -3.72 -4.60
CA TYR A 15 15.11 -2.50 -3.83
C TYR A 15 14.72 -2.69 -2.37
N PRO A 16 15.35 -1.96 -1.43
CA PRO A 16 14.82 -1.84 -0.07
C PRO A 16 13.42 -1.22 -0.15
N TYR A 17 12.46 -1.84 0.53
CA TYR A 17 11.08 -1.35 0.66
C TYR A 17 10.74 -1.20 2.15
N ARG A 18 9.79 -0.31 2.46
CA ARG A 18 9.35 0.01 3.83
C ARG A 18 8.17 -0.82 4.27
N ILE A 19 7.34 -1.25 3.32
CA ILE A 19 6.20 -2.12 3.59
C ILE A 19 6.65 -3.49 4.11
N GLU A 20 6.03 -3.97 5.19
CA GLU A 20 6.39 -5.27 5.75
C GLU A 20 5.43 -6.35 5.23
N GLY A 21 5.95 -7.55 4.99
CA GLY A 21 5.13 -8.71 4.60
C GLY A 21 4.84 -8.85 3.10
N LEU A 22 5.18 -7.85 2.27
CA LEU A 22 5.07 -7.92 0.81
C LEU A 22 6.43 -7.86 0.13
N GLY A 23 6.59 -8.63 -0.95
CA GLY A 23 7.83 -8.68 -1.72
C GLY A 23 8.88 -9.61 -1.09
N LYS A 24 9.64 -10.31 -1.94
CA LYS A 24 10.80 -11.10 -1.53
C LYS A 24 11.87 -10.99 -2.59
N ASN A 25 13.12 -11.11 -2.18
CA ASN A 25 14.29 -11.15 -3.07
C ASN A 25 14.44 -12.50 -3.79
N LEU A 26 13.38 -13.32 -3.77
CA LEU A 26 13.34 -14.67 -4.34
C LEU A 26 11.93 -14.96 -4.85
N ILE A 27 11.84 -15.76 -5.90
CA ILE A 27 10.57 -16.25 -6.45
C ILE A 27 10.10 -17.43 -5.58
N PRO A 28 8.97 -17.31 -4.85
CA PRO A 28 8.51 -18.39 -3.97
C PRO A 28 8.02 -19.59 -4.77
N SER A 29 8.50 -20.80 -4.45
CA SER A 29 8.03 -22.04 -5.07
C SER A 29 6.59 -22.41 -4.69
N ALA A 30 6.08 -21.86 -3.58
CA ALA A 30 4.72 -22.07 -3.13
C ALA A 30 3.68 -21.22 -3.91
N THR A 31 4.12 -20.26 -4.71
CA THR A 31 3.24 -19.40 -5.50
C THR A 31 3.11 -19.94 -6.90
N ASP A 32 1.89 -20.32 -7.28
CA ASP A 32 1.56 -20.59 -8.67
C ASP A 32 1.34 -19.25 -9.37
N PHE A 33 2.29 -18.87 -10.23
CA PHE A 33 2.26 -17.59 -10.96
C PHE A 33 1.40 -17.65 -12.23
N ASP A 34 0.98 -18.83 -12.67
CA ASP A 34 0.24 -19.00 -13.93
C ASP A 34 -1.27 -18.76 -13.76
N ILE A 35 -1.75 -18.79 -12.52
CA ILE A 35 -3.15 -18.48 -12.16
C ILE A 35 -3.39 -16.99 -11.88
N ILE A 36 -2.36 -16.15 -11.92
CA ILE A 36 -2.46 -14.71 -11.64
C ILE A 36 -2.54 -13.98 -12.97
N ASP A 37 -3.62 -13.25 -13.25
CA ASP A 37 -3.79 -12.56 -14.53
C ASP A 37 -2.97 -11.27 -14.63
N LYS A 38 -2.86 -10.52 -13.54
CA LYS A 38 -2.29 -9.17 -13.52
C LYS A 38 -1.53 -8.88 -12.24
N PHE A 39 -0.54 -8.00 -12.37
CA PHE A 39 0.21 -7.44 -11.26
C PHE A 39 0.17 -5.92 -11.32
N MET A 40 -0.14 -5.29 -10.18
CA MET A 40 -0.04 -3.85 -9.99
C MET A 40 1.18 -3.55 -9.11
N LYS A 41 2.01 -2.59 -9.52
CA LYS A 41 3.06 -2.03 -8.66
C LYS A 41 2.44 -0.87 -7.89
N VAL A 42 2.70 -0.81 -6.59
CA VAL A 42 2.27 0.25 -5.69
C VAL A 42 3.50 0.69 -4.90
N THR A 43 3.68 1.99 -4.75
CA THR A 43 4.81 2.53 -3.98
C THR A 43 4.54 2.46 -2.47
N ASP A 44 5.61 2.50 -1.67
CA ASP A 44 5.49 2.52 -0.20
C ASP A 44 4.67 3.74 0.29
N GLU A 45 4.86 4.90 -0.35
CA GLU A 45 4.16 6.15 -0.02
C GLU A 45 2.66 6.05 -0.30
N GLU A 46 2.26 5.65 -1.51
CA GLU A 46 0.84 5.52 -1.85
C GLU A 46 0.14 4.48 -0.97
N SER A 47 0.83 3.39 -0.65
CA SER A 47 0.37 2.40 0.32
C SER A 47 0.18 3.01 1.71
N ALA A 48 1.03 3.95 2.11
CA ALA A 48 0.99 4.56 3.43
C ALA A 48 -0.22 5.46 3.57
N HIS A 49 -0.43 6.33 2.58
CA HIS A 49 -1.60 7.19 2.51
C HIS A 49 -2.89 6.39 2.45
N SER A 50 -2.96 5.36 1.59
CA SER A 50 -4.14 4.49 1.49
C SER A 50 -4.42 3.71 2.78
N THR A 51 -3.38 3.31 3.54
CA THR A 51 -3.58 2.67 4.85
C THR A 51 -4.23 3.64 5.84
N ARG A 52 -3.77 4.89 5.88
CA ARG A 52 -4.35 5.92 6.76
C ARG A 52 -5.75 6.32 6.31
N GLU A 53 -6.01 6.34 5.00
CA GLU A 53 -7.33 6.57 4.43
C GLU A 53 -8.35 5.51 4.88
N LEU A 54 -8.01 4.22 4.78
CA LEU A 54 -8.87 3.13 5.25
C LEU A 54 -9.30 3.31 6.71
N ALA A 55 -8.38 3.76 7.56
CA ALA A 55 -8.67 4.02 8.96
C ALA A 55 -9.56 5.26 9.15
N LYS A 56 -9.35 6.32 8.36
CA LYS A 56 -10.08 7.61 8.47
C LYS A 56 -11.48 7.58 7.83
N SER A 57 -11.61 7.03 6.63
CA SER A 57 -12.87 7.06 5.86
C SER A 57 -13.77 5.86 6.15
N GLU A 58 -13.19 4.65 6.21
CA GLU A 58 -13.95 3.40 6.35
C GLU A 58 -13.98 2.86 7.78
N GLY A 59 -13.18 3.43 8.69
CA GLY A 59 -13.02 2.92 10.05
C GLY A 59 -12.33 1.55 10.12
N LEU A 60 -11.64 1.15 9.04
CA LEU A 60 -10.93 -0.14 8.94
C LEU A 60 -9.49 0.03 9.41
N PHE A 61 -9.22 -0.41 10.64
CA PHE A 61 -7.91 -0.30 11.24
C PHE A 61 -6.98 -1.48 10.86
N VAL A 62 -6.51 -1.45 9.61
CA VAL A 62 -5.75 -2.54 8.97
C VAL A 62 -4.28 -2.19 8.76
N GLY A 63 -3.45 -3.20 8.49
CA GLY A 63 -2.00 -3.01 8.32
C GLY A 63 -1.57 -2.37 7.01
N TYR A 64 -0.26 -2.10 6.91
CA TYR A 64 0.35 -1.35 5.82
C TYR A 64 0.16 -2.01 4.45
N THR A 65 0.23 -3.34 4.36
CA THR A 65 -0.08 -4.11 3.15
C THR A 65 -1.49 -3.88 2.63
N SER A 66 -2.46 -3.62 3.52
CA SER A 66 -3.85 -3.40 3.13
C SER A 66 -4.02 -2.06 2.39
N GLY A 67 -3.20 -1.06 2.72
CA GLY A 67 -3.14 0.18 1.94
C GLY A 67 -2.68 -0.07 0.51
N ALA A 68 -1.68 -0.92 0.29
CA ALA A 68 -1.25 -1.30 -1.05
C ALA A 68 -2.37 -2.02 -1.84
N VAL A 69 -3.17 -2.85 -1.17
CA VAL A 69 -4.34 -3.50 -1.79
C VAL A 69 -5.37 -2.46 -2.22
N LEU A 70 -5.73 -1.50 -1.34
CA LEU A 70 -6.68 -0.44 -1.71
C LEU A 70 -6.14 0.41 -2.86
N GLN A 71 -4.88 0.81 -2.78
CA GLN A 71 -4.25 1.64 -3.81
C GLN A 71 -4.21 0.91 -5.17
N ALA A 72 -3.87 -0.39 -5.19
CA ALA A 72 -3.91 -1.17 -6.41
C ALA A 72 -5.31 -1.23 -7.02
N ILE A 73 -6.36 -1.34 -6.19
CA ILE A 73 -7.76 -1.30 -6.66
C ILE A 73 -8.08 0.05 -7.30
N LYS A 74 -7.64 1.17 -6.72
CA LYS A 74 -7.81 2.51 -7.30
C LYS A 74 -7.12 2.63 -8.65
N GLN A 75 -5.86 2.19 -8.74
CA GLN A 75 -5.09 2.20 -9.98
C GLN A 75 -5.77 1.35 -11.08
N TYR A 76 -6.28 0.16 -10.74
CA TYR A 76 -7.06 -0.65 -11.69
C TYR A 76 -8.38 0.03 -12.10
N ALA A 77 -9.05 0.72 -11.17
CA ALA A 77 -10.26 1.47 -11.49
C ALA A 77 -9.96 2.64 -12.46
N GLU A 78 -8.85 3.35 -12.26
CA GLU A 78 -8.37 4.41 -13.17
C GLU A 78 -8.00 3.87 -14.55
N GLU A 79 -7.44 2.66 -14.63
CA GLU A 79 -7.18 1.93 -15.87
C GLU A 79 -8.46 1.41 -16.56
N GLY A 80 -9.63 1.57 -15.93
CA GLY A 80 -10.93 1.14 -16.48
C GLY A 80 -11.19 -0.35 -16.36
N GLU A 81 -10.53 -1.05 -15.44
CA GLU A 81 -10.69 -2.49 -15.22
C GLU A 81 -12.11 -2.86 -14.76
N PHE A 82 -12.76 -1.97 -14.03
CA PHE A 82 -14.05 -2.22 -13.39
C PHE A 82 -15.17 -1.38 -14.00
N ASP A 83 -16.35 -1.97 -14.05
CA ASP A 83 -17.60 -1.30 -14.41
C ASP A 83 -18.59 -1.28 -13.24
N LYS A 84 -19.77 -0.70 -13.45
CA LYS A 84 -20.82 -0.62 -12.44
C LYS A 84 -21.38 -1.97 -11.96
N ASN A 85 -21.10 -3.07 -12.67
CA ASN A 85 -21.59 -4.41 -12.34
C ASN A 85 -20.48 -5.28 -11.69
N SER A 86 -19.26 -4.74 -11.60
CA SER A 86 -18.11 -5.43 -11.08
C SER A 86 -18.21 -5.56 -9.56
N ASN A 87 -17.87 -6.73 -9.03
CA ASN A 87 -17.73 -6.96 -7.59
C ASN A 87 -16.27 -7.25 -7.28
N VAL A 88 -15.62 -6.37 -6.52
CA VAL A 88 -14.20 -6.48 -6.15
C VAL A 88 -14.09 -7.01 -4.74
N ILE A 89 -13.33 -8.09 -4.55
CA ILE A 89 -13.02 -8.68 -3.24
C ILE A 89 -11.58 -8.32 -2.88
N ALA A 90 -11.40 -7.63 -1.76
CA ALA A 90 -10.10 -7.26 -1.22
C ALA A 90 -9.76 -8.11 0.00
N ILE A 91 -8.49 -8.49 0.13
CA ILE A 91 -7.97 -9.21 1.31
C ILE A 91 -7.04 -8.27 2.07
N PHE A 92 -7.36 -8.02 3.34
CA PHE A 92 -6.55 -7.23 4.25
C PHE A 92 -5.84 -8.18 5.24
N PRO A 93 -4.52 -8.42 5.07
CA PRO A 93 -3.87 -9.56 5.71
C PRO A 93 -3.76 -9.47 7.23
N ASP A 94 -3.67 -8.25 7.78
CA ASP A 94 -3.46 -8.05 9.21
C ASP A 94 -3.99 -6.71 9.74
N HIS A 95 -3.90 -6.57 11.06
CA HIS A 95 -4.46 -5.46 11.82
C HIS A 95 -3.46 -4.32 12.03
N GLY A 96 -3.96 -3.07 12.02
CA GLY A 96 -3.15 -1.85 12.06
C GLY A 96 -2.34 -1.65 13.34
N SER A 97 -2.73 -2.29 14.44
CA SER A 97 -2.06 -2.16 15.74
C SER A 97 -0.57 -2.54 15.74
N ARG A 98 -0.14 -3.35 14.76
CA ARG A 98 1.28 -3.73 14.59
C ARG A 98 2.16 -2.58 14.07
N TYR A 99 1.54 -1.51 13.57
CA TYR A 99 2.20 -0.42 12.85
C TYR A 99 1.97 0.95 13.48
N MET A 100 1.55 1.00 14.76
CA MET A 100 1.26 2.25 15.48
C MET A 100 2.41 3.24 15.46
N SER A 101 3.65 2.75 15.63
CA SER A 101 4.87 3.57 15.59
C SER A 101 5.48 3.68 14.18
N LYS A 102 4.70 3.35 13.14
CA LYS A 102 5.13 3.37 11.73
C LYS A 102 4.14 4.17 10.89
N VAL A 103 3.43 3.54 9.95
CA VAL A 103 2.48 4.19 9.02
C VAL A 103 1.39 5.01 9.71
N PHE A 104 1.08 4.73 10.98
CA PHE A 104 0.13 5.52 11.79
C PHE A 104 0.78 6.63 12.63
N SER A 105 2.10 6.76 12.62
CA SER A 105 2.87 7.81 13.29
C SER A 105 3.26 8.88 12.28
N ASP A 106 2.88 10.13 12.56
CA ASP A 106 3.27 11.27 11.72
C ASP A 106 4.78 11.49 11.71
N ASP A 107 5.46 11.32 12.85
CA ASP A 107 6.92 11.42 12.90
C ASP A 107 7.58 10.41 11.95
N TRP A 108 7.13 9.16 11.98
CA TRP A 108 7.66 8.13 11.10
C TRP A 108 7.39 8.42 9.62
N MET A 109 6.17 8.87 9.29
CA MET A 109 5.80 9.28 7.93
C MET A 109 6.70 10.42 7.43
N ASN A 110 7.01 11.40 8.28
CA ASN A 110 7.94 12.49 7.97
C ASN A 110 9.37 11.97 7.75
N GLU A 111 9.85 11.07 8.62
CA GLU A 111 11.17 10.45 8.49
C GLU A 111 11.32 9.63 7.19
N GLN A 112 10.23 9.04 6.70
CA GLN A 112 10.22 8.34 5.41
C GLN A 112 10.13 9.29 4.20
N GLY A 113 9.81 10.56 4.43
CA GLY A 113 9.57 11.54 3.37
C GLY A 113 8.18 11.43 2.73
N PHE A 114 7.21 10.78 3.38
CA PHE A 114 5.84 10.57 2.89
C PHE A 114 4.89 11.71 3.28
N PHE A 115 5.42 12.92 3.44
CA PHE A 115 4.62 14.12 3.67
C PHE A 115 4.84 15.07 2.51
N ASP A 116 3.89 15.03 1.59
CA ASP A 116 3.73 15.97 0.50
C ASP A 116 3.01 17.21 1.01
N SER A 117 3.23 18.33 0.34
CA SER A 117 2.52 19.61 0.57
C SER A 117 0.99 19.53 0.40
N ILE A 118 0.45 18.39 -0.06
CA ILE A 118 -0.99 18.10 -0.13
C ILE A 118 -1.53 17.62 1.23
N ASN A 119 -0.70 16.93 2.04
CA ASN A 119 -1.08 16.37 3.35
C ASN A 119 -0.64 17.24 4.54
N GLU A 120 0.16 18.29 4.32
CA GLU A 120 0.57 19.25 5.36
C GLU A 120 -0.61 20.02 6.00
N GLU A 121 -1.70 20.25 5.26
CA GLU A 121 -2.81 21.09 5.74
C GLU A 121 -3.58 20.49 6.95
N GLU A 122 -3.50 19.17 7.18
CA GLU A 122 -4.14 18.52 8.33
C GLU A 122 -3.31 18.55 9.62
N ALA A 123 -2.01 18.86 9.55
CA ALA A 123 -1.19 19.11 10.73
C ALA A 123 -1.51 20.51 11.33
N GLN A 124 -2.79 20.79 11.58
CA GLN A 124 -3.23 22.03 12.19
C GLN A 124 -2.62 22.14 13.59
N LYS A 125 -1.91 23.25 13.79
CA LYS A 125 -1.34 23.70 15.07
C LYS A 125 -2.28 23.36 16.22
N ILE A 126 -1.81 22.53 17.14
CA ILE A 126 -2.42 22.38 18.46
C ILE A 126 -2.27 23.73 19.16
N GLU A 127 -3.30 24.57 19.09
CA GLU A 127 -3.36 25.80 19.87
C GLU A 127 -3.80 25.42 21.29
N PHE A 128 -2.85 25.46 22.22
CA PHE A 128 -3.15 25.40 23.64
C PHE A 128 -3.82 26.71 24.04
N ILE A 129 -5.14 26.68 24.21
CA ILE A 129 -5.88 27.77 24.85
C ILE A 129 -5.62 27.65 26.36
N LYS A 130 -4.95 28.66 26.92
CA LYS A 130 -4.75 28.85 28.37
C LYS A 130 -5.99 29.44 29.02
#